data_AF-A0A2V5IRX7-F1
#
_entry.id   AF-A0A2V5IRX7-F1
#
_cell.length_a   1.000
_cell.length_b   1.000
_cell.length_c   1.000
_cell.angle_alpha   90.00
_cell.angle_beta   90.00
_cell.angle_gamma   90.00
#
_symmetry.space_group_name_H-M   'P 1'
#
loop_
_entity.id
_entity.type
_entity.pdbx_description
1 polymer ?
#
loop_
_entity_poly.entity_id
_entity_poly.type
_entity_poly.pdbx_seq_one_letter_code
_entity_poly.pdbx_strand_id
1 'polypeptide(L)'
;IHASKTHLASASPFFSRMLTSPHWTEGQTLTQTGHLTLTVDWPLPPFLLLMRIIHHQTHPWPEKIDFATLVDLTIMADYYGCVPVVKFYVNAWLDRLERRLPRRYTEETVMQWIFVAWVYGRKDALRCCTRMAIENATDTVRADVYGLPVSCRIIG
;
A
#
# COMPACT_ATOMS: atom_id res chain seq x y z
N ILE A 1 -8.87 -17.12 -1.82
CA ILE A 1 -8.65 -16.72 -0.41
C ILE A 1 -10.01 -16.71 0.29
N HIS A 2 -10.11 -17.24 1.50
CA HIS A 2 -11.25 -16.97 2.38
C HIS A 2 -10.92 -15.77 3.27
N ALA A 3 -11.76 -14.75 3.21
CA ALA A 3 -11.61 -13.50 3.92
C ALA A 3 -12.83 -13.26 4.82
N SER A 4 -12.60 -12.86 6.07
CA SER A 4 -13.68 -12.48 6.99
C SER A 4 -14.11 -11.03 6.79
N LYS A 5 -15.43 -10.81 6.65
CA LYS A 5 -16.07 -9.49 6.67
C LYS A 5 -15.63 -8.65 7.87
N THR A 6 -15.54 -9.26 9.06
CA THR A 6 -15.22 -8.53 10.30
C THR A 6 -13.80 -8.00 10.30
N HIS A 7 -12.83 -8.82 9.91
CA HIS A 7 -11.42 -8.41 9.80
C HIS A 7 -11.24 -7.33 8.74
N LEU A 8 -11.88 -7.49 7.56
CA LEU A 8 -11.82 -6.48 6.49
C LEU A 8 -12.41 -5.14 6.94
N ALA A 9 -13.61 -5.14 7.51
CA ALA A 9 -14.27 -3.92 7.99
C ALA A 9 -13.51 -3.25 9.13
N SER A 10 -12.91 -4.02 10.05
CA SER A 10 -12.14 -3.47 11.16
C SER A 10 -10.81 -2.86 10.71
N ALA A 11 -10.17 -3.42 9.68
CA ALA A 11 -8.84 -2.99 9.23
C ALA A 11 -8.90 -1.80 8.26
N SER A 12 -10.02 -1.61 7.57
CA SER A 12 -10.14 -0.66 6.46
C SER A 12 -11.49 0.06 6.48
N PRO A 13 -11.50 1.41 6.50
CA PRO A 13 -12.74 2.17 6.35
C PRO A 13 -13.40 1.97 4.98
N PHE A 14 -12.61 1.67 3.94
CA PHE A 14 -13.14 1.31 2.63
C PHE A 14 -13.95 0.01 2.72
N PHE A 15 -13.34 -1.06 3.22
CA PHE A 15 -14.04 -2.35 3.34
C PHE A 15 -15.19 -2.28 4.35
N SER A 16 -15.08 -1.48 5.41
CA SER A 16 -16.21 -1.23 6.30
C SER A 16 -17.39 -0.67 5.52
N ARG A 17 -17.21 0.44 4.78
CA ARG A 17 -18.29 1.04 3.99
C ARG A 17 -18.84 0.07 2.95
N MET A 18 -17.98 -0.60 2.19
CA MET A 18 -18.38 -1.53 1.13
C MET A 18 -19.21 -2.70 1.67
N LEU A 19 -18.85 -3.26 2.83
CA LEU A 19 -19.45 -4.48 3.35
C LEU A 19 -20.60 -4.25 4.34
N THR A 20 -20.70 -3.07 4.95
CA THR A 20 -21.74 -2.77 5.96
C THR A 20 -22.79 -1.77 5.47
N SER A 21 -22.52 -0.99 4.43
CA SER A 21 -23.48 -0.03 3.91
C SER A 21 -24.54 -0.71 3.04
N PRO A 22 -25.83 -0.36 3.18
CA PRO A 22 -26.88 -0.84 2.29
C PRO A 22 -26.76 -0.26 0.87
N HIS A 23 -25.97 0.80 0.67
CA HIS A 23 -25.81 1.45 -0.63
C HIS A 23 -24.82 0.76 -1.57
N TRP A 24 -24.14 -0.28 -1.10
CA TRP A 24 -23.17 -1.04 -1.90
C TRP A 24 -23.73 -2.41 -2.25
N THR A 25 -23.65 -2.78 -3.53
CA THR A 25 -24.16 -4.06 -4.04
C THR A 25 -23.37 -5.23 -3.45
N GLU A 26 -22.10 -5.04 -3.13
CA GLU A 26 -21.22 -6.00 -2.47
C GLU A 26 -21.73 -6.37 -1.07
N GLY A 27 -22.09 -5.36 -0.27
CA GLY A 27 -22.65 -5.55 1.07
C GLY A 27 -23.99 -6.26 1.05
N GLN A 28 -24.86 -5.92 0.09
CA GLN A 28 -26.14 -6.60 -0.12
C GLN A 28 -25.94 -8.07 -0.53
N THR A 29 -25.08 -8.32 -1.54
CA THR A 29 -24.78 -9.66 -2.05
C THR A 29 -24.20 -10.57 -0.97
N LEU A 30 -23.27 -10.05 -0.18
CA LEU A 30 -22.66 -10.82 0.92
C LEU A 30 -23.68 -11.17 2.00
N THR A 31 -24.64 -10.28 2.29
CA THR A 31 -25.70 -10.50 3.27
C THR A 31 -26.71 -11.54 2.77
N GLN A 32 -27.02 -11.56 1.48
CA GLN A 32 -27.99 -12.46 0.88
C GLN A 32 -27.44 -13.87 0.60
N THR A 33 -26.20 -13.97 0.12
CA THR A 33 -25.64 -15.23 -0.38
C THR A 33 -24.60 -15.85 0.55
N GLY A 34 -24.11 -15.10 1.54
CA GLY A 34 -23.00 -15.53 2.42
C GLY A 34 -21.62 -15.47 1.76
N HIS A 35 -21.54 -15.15 0.46
CA HIS A 35 -20.30 -15.10 -0.32
C HIS A 35 -20.23 -13.81 -1.15
N LEU A 36 -19.02 -13.41 -1.52
CA LEU A 36 -18.78 -12.24 -2.35
C LEU A 36 -17.63 -12.50 -3.31
N THR A 37 -17.87 -12.33 -4.60
CA THR A 37 -16.83 -12.29 -5.63
C THR A 37 -16.49 -10.83 -5.88
N LEU A 38 -15.26 -10.44 -5.53
CA LEU A 38 -14.75 -9.10 -5.81
C LEU A 38 -13.92 -9.14 -7.09
N THR A 39 -14.28 -8.29 -8.05
CA THR A 39 -13.39 -7.91 -9.13
C THR A 39 -12.50 -6.79 -8.61
N VAL A 40 -11.19 -6.97 -8.72
CA VAL A 40 -10.21 -5.95 -8.30
C VAL A 40 -9.29 -5.63 -9.46
N ASP A 41 -9.02 -4.34 -9.64
CA ASP A 41 -8.12 -3.85 -10.69
C ASP A 41 -6.64 -3.89 -10.28
N TRP A 42 -6.35 -4.55 -9.14
CA TRP A 42 -5.01 -4.68 -8.59
C TRP A 42 -4.30 -5.93 -9.10
N PRO A 43 -2.95 -5.89 -9.22
CA PRO A 43 -2.16 -7.10 -9.40
C PRO A 43 -2.46 -8.10 -8.29
N LEU A 44 -2.73 -9.35 -8.68
CA LEU A 44 -3.19 -10.37 -7.75
C LEU A 44 -2.18 -10.69 -6.62
N PRO A 45 -0.86 -10.82 -6.85
CA PRO A 45 0.05 -11.21 -5.78
C PRO A 45 0.17 -10.20 -4.63
N PRO A 46 0.37 -8.87 -4.88
CA PRO A 46 0.30 -7.87 -3.82
C PRO A 46 -1.07 -7.83 -3.11
N PHE A 47 -2.16 -7.94 -3.87
CA PHE A 47 -3.51 -7.91 -3.29
C PHE A 47 -3.74 -9.08 -2.32
N LEU A 48 -3.31 -10.29 -2.70
CA LEU A 48 -3.36 -11.45 -1.81
C LEU A 48 -2.51 -11.25 -0.55
N LEU A 49 -1.36 -10.58 -0.66
CA LEU A 49 -0.52 -10.26 0.49
C LEU A 49 -1.22 -9.28 1.44
N LEU A 50 -1.87 -8.24 0.91
CA LEU A 50 -2.68 -7.31 1.70
C LEU A 50 -3.80 -8.03 2.44
N MET A 51 -4.51 -8.92 1.76
CA MET A 51 -5.58 -9.67 2.41
C MET A 51 -5.04 -10.58 3.52
N ARG A 52 -3.89 -11.25 3.31
CA ARG A 52 -3.22 -12.03 4.36
C ARG A 52 -2.86 -11.19 5.57
N ILE A 53 -2.35 -9.97 5.35
CA ILE A 53 -2.06 -8.99 6.42
C ILE A 53 -3.31 -8.68 7.23
N ILE A 54 -4.41 -8.31 6.56
CA ILE A 54 -5.67 -7.94 7.21
C ILE A 54 -6.24 -9.11 8.02
N HIS A 55 -6.02 -10.35 7.57
CA HIS A 55 -6.45 -11.56 8.26
C HIS A 55 -5.43 -12.14 9.25
N HIS A 56 -4.34 -11.44 9.51
CA HIS A 56 -3.26 -11.93 10.38
C HIS A 56 -2.72 -13.32 9.97
N GLN A 57 -2.80 -13.65 8.68
CA GLN A 57 -2.36 -14.93 8.13
C GLN A 57 -0.85 -14.88 7.82
N THR A 58 -0.04 -15.14 8.84
CA THR A 58 1.43 -15.09 8.77
C THR A 58 2.07 -16.43 8.40
N HIS A 59 1.31 -17.40 7.87
CA HIS A 59 1.90 -18.65 7.41
C HIS A 59 1.22 -19.15 6.12
N PRO A 60 1.99 -19.39 5.04
CA PRO A 60 3.40 -19.04 4.86
C PRO A 60 3.58 -17.53 4.64
N TRP A 61 4.48 -16.90 5.40
CA TRP A 61 4.83 -15.47 5.25
C TRP A 61 6.12 -15.29 4.46
N PRO A 62 6.15 -14.42 3.43
CA PRO A 62 7.36 -14.24 2.65
C PRO A 62 8.47 -13.61 3.49
N GLU A 63 9.63 -14.27 3.52
CA GLU A 63 10.79 -13.76 4.25
C GLU A 63 11.32 -12.44 3.66
N LYS A 64 11.15 -12.28 2.34
CA LYS A 64 11.60 -11.14 1.54
C LYS A 64 10.55 -10.84 0.48
N ILE A 65 10.41 -9.57 0.15
CA ILE A 65 9.70 -9.07 -1.03
C ILE A 65 10.62 -8.13 -1.80
N ASP A 66 10.36 -7.93 -3.08
CA ASP A 66 11.03 -6.88 -3.85
C ASP A 66 10.41 -5.50 -3.57
N PHE A 67 11.09 -4.46 -4.05
CA PHE A 67 10.66 -3.09 -3.83
C PHE A 67 9.35 -2.77 -4.57
N ALA A 68 9.14 -3.32 -5.77
CA ALA A 68 7.92 -3.13 -6.54
C ALA A 68 6.68 -3.66 -5.79
N THR A 69 6.76 -4.87 -5.23
CA THR A 69 5.69 -5.46 -4.40
C THR A 69 5.41 -4.59 -3.17
N LEU A 70 6.45 -4.01 -2.54
CA LEU A 70 6.26 -3.10 -1.40
C LEU A 70 5.54 -1.82 -1.84
N VAL A 71 5.89 -1.25 -3.00
CA VAL A 71 5.22 -0.07 -3.56
C VAL A 71 3.75 -0.37 -3.81
N ASP A 72 3.42 -1.45 -4.52
CA ASP A 72 2.02 -1.86 -4.78
C ASP A 72 1.24 -2.06 -3.48
N LEU A 73 1.84 -2.74 -2.51
CA LEU A 73 1.24 -2.94 -1.19
C LEU A 73 0.97 -1.62 -0.47
N THR A 74 1.87 -0.65 -0.60
CA THR A 74 1.74 0.68 -0.01
C THR A 74 0.65 1.50 -0.67
N ILE A 75 0.56 1.46 -2.01
CA ILE A 75 -0.50 2.12 -2.78
C ILE A 75 -1.87 1.56 -2.35
N MET A 76 -2.01 0.24 -2.30
CA MET A 76 -3.27 -0.37 -1.87
C MET A 76 -3.57 -0.06 -0.39
N ALA A 77 -2.57 -0.06 0.49
CA ALA A 77 -2.77 0.26 1.89
C ALA A 77 -3.27 1.69 2.09
N ASP A 78 -2.73 2.65 1.32
CA ASP A 78 -3.19 4.04 1.30
C ASP A 78 -4.62 4.14 0.74
N TYR A 79 -4.87 3.50 -0.41
CA TYR A 79 -6.19 3.46 -1.06
C TYR A 79 -7.29 2.89 -0.16
N TYR A 80 -7.04 1.73 0.45
CA TYR A 80 -7.99 1.09 1.35
C TYR A 80 -8.00 1.71 2.76
N GLY A 81 -7.12 2.68 3.05
CA GLY A 81 -7.05 3.35 4.35
C GLY A 81 -6.62 2.44 5.50
N CYS A 82 -5.76 1.46 5.22
CA CYS A 82 -5.29 0.45 6.19
C CYS A 82 -3.76 0.47 6.41
N VAL A 83 -3.09 1.58 6.07
CA VAL A 83 -1.66 1.81 6.33
C VAL A 83 -1.20 1.41 7.75
N PRO A 84 -1.92 1.75 8.85
CA PRO A 84 -1.47 1.36 10.19
C PRO A 84 -1.38 -0.15 10.40
N VAL A 85 -2.32 -0.90 9.81
CA VAL A 85 -2.35 -2.38 9.87
C VAL A 85 -1.17 -2.94 9.06
N VAL A 86 -0.95 -2.44 7.85
CA VAL A 86 0.13 -2.88 6.96
C VAL A 86 1.51 -2.57 7.53
N LYS A 87 1.67 -1.39 8.14
CA LYS A 87 2.95 -0.92 8.71
C LYS A 87 3.60 -1.94 9.65
N PHE A 88 2.82 -2.61 10.49
CA PHE A 88 3.32 -3.61 11.44
C PHE A 88 4.08 -4.76 10.73
N TYR A 89 3.56 -5.20 9.59
CA TYR A 89 4.06 -6.35 8.85
C TYR A 89 5.24 -6.02 7.94
N VAL A 90 5.26 -4.81 7.36
CA VAL A 90 6.25 -4.44 6.35
C VAL A 90 7.56 -3.92 6.95
N ASN A 91 7.62 -3.61 8.25
CA ASN A 91 8.81 -3.04 8.90
C ASN A 91 10.09 -3.86 8.64
N ALA A 92 10.01 -5.18 8.78
CA ALA A 92 11.17 -6.05 8.55
C ALA A 92 11.62 -6.07 7.08
N TRP A 93 10.72 -5.83 6.12
CA TRP A 93 11.08 -5.71 4.70
C TRP A 93 11.63 -4.32 4.40
N LEU A 94 11.04 -3.26 4.95
CA LEU A 94 11.54 -1.89 4.88
C LEU A 94 12.99 -1.81 5.34
N ASP A 95 13.31 -2.37 6.51
CA ASP A 95 14.68 -2.36 7.06
C ASP A 95 15.69 -3.05 6.15
N ARG A 96 15.27 -4.06 5.38
CA ARG A 96 16.14 -4.75 4.40
C ARG A 96 16.28 -3.96 3.11
N LEU A 97 15.17 -3.41 2.60
CA LEU A 97 15.11 -2.67 1.35
C LEU A 97 15.83 -1.32 1.47
N GLU A 98 15.80 -0.67 2.64
CA GLU A 98 16.51 0.59 2.88
C GLU A 98 18.03 0.45 2.81
N ARG A 99 18.59 -0.73 3.08
CA ARG A 99 20.02 -0.98 2.86
C ARG A 99 20.41 -0.92 1.37
N ARG A 100 19.40 -0.95 0.50
CA ARG A 100 19.52 -0.88 -0.96
C ARG A 100 18.84 0.37 -1.51
N LEU A 101 18.76 1.46 -0.72
CA LEU A 101 18.34 2.77 -1.21
C LEU A 101 19.08 3.15 -2.51
N PRO A 102 18.42 3.86 -3.43
CA PRO A 102 19.00 4.21 -4.71
C PRO A 102 20.30 4.99 -4.53
N ARG A 103 21.35 4.57 -5.26
CA ARG A 103 22.65 5.27 -5.28
C ARG A 103 22.79 6.25 -6.44
N ARG A 104 21.89 6.15 -7.41
CA ARG A 104 21.81 7.00 -8.60
C ARG A 104 20.37 7.45 -8.77
N TYR A 105 20.19 8.63 -9.34
CA TYR A 105 18.86 9.14 -9.62
C TYR A 105 18.21 8.33 -10.74
N THR A 106 17.06 7.76 -10.42
CA THR A 106 16.09 7.24 -11.37
C THR A 106 14.76 7.76 -10.86
N GLU A 107 14.12 8.63 -11.65
CA GLU A 107 12.96 9.39 -11.19
C GLU A 107 11.88 8.48 -10.60
N GLU A 108 11.50 7.42 -11.32
CA GLU A 108 10.54 6.41 -10.86
C GLU A 108 10.91 5.85 -9.47
N THR A 109 12.11 5.26 -9.33
CA THR A 109 12.53 4.61 -8.10
C THR A 109 12.64 5.60 -6.94
N VAL A 110 13.13 6.82 -7.20
CA VAL A 110 13.26 7.86 -6.19
C VAL A 110 11.89 8.34 -5.71
N MET A 111 10.94 8.56 -6.62
CA MET A 111 9.57 8.96 -6.27
C MET A 111 8.82 7.87 -5.52
N GLN A 112 8.97 6.61 -5.93
CA GLN A 112 8.44 5.45 -5.20
C GLN A 112 8.99 5.39 -3.77
N TRP A 113 10.29 5.62 -3.57
CA TRP A 113 10.88 5.64 -2.24
C TRP A 113 10.40 6.83 -1.40
N ILE A 114 10.24 8.00 -2.00
CA ILE A 114 9.66 9.17 -1.32
C ILE A 114 8.25 8.82 -0.83
N PHE A 115 7.41 8.24 -1.67
CA PHE A 115 6.05 7.83 -1.31
C PHE A 115 6.06 6.80 -0.17
N VAL A 116 6.79 5.68 -0.33
CA VAL A 116 6.89 4.63 0.69
C VAL A 116 7.42 5.18 2.02
N ALA A 117 8.48 5.99 1.97
CA ALA A 117 9.08 6.58 3.16
C ALA A 117 8.15 7.58 3.85
N TRP A 118 7.39 8.36 3.10
CA TRP A 118 6.37 9.26 3.64
C TRP A 118 5.24 8.49 4.31
N VAL A 119 4.64 7.51 3.63
CA VAL A 119 3.51 6.69 4.15
C VAL A 119 3.89 5.99 5.46
N TYR A 120 5.10 5.42 5.55
CA TYR A 120 5.52 4.67 6.74
C TYR A 120 6.31 5.49 7.76
N GLY A 121 6.64 6.75 7.47
CA GLY A 121 7.39 7.65 8.36
C GLY A 121 8.87 7.32 8.50
N ARG A 122 9.51 6.85 7.42
CA ARG A 122 10.94 6.50 7.36
C ARG A 122 11.78 7.74 7.05
N LYS A 123 12.08 8.54 8.08
CA LYS A 123 12.70 9.88 7.94
C LYS A 123 14.02 9.89 7.16
N ASP A 124 14.90 8.93 7.39
CA ASP A 124 16.21 8.90 6.73
C ASP A 124 16.11 8.56 5.24
N ALA A 125 15.27 7.56 4.90
CA ALA A 125 14.96 7.22 3.51
C ALA A 125 14.30 8.40 2.79
N LEU A 126 13.32 9.04 3.45
CA LEU A 126 12.63 10.21 2.91
C LEU A 126 13.63 11.33 2.59
N ARG A 127 14.44 11.73 3.58
CA ARG A 127 15.47 12.79 3.40
C ARG A 127 16.46 12.45 2.29
N CYS A 128 16.90 11.19 2.22
CA CYS A 128 17.84 10.74 1.19
C CYS A 128 17.25 10.91 -0.21
N CYS A 129 16.05 10.36 -0.43
CA CYS A 129 15.42 10.35 -1.74
C CYS A 129 14.89 11.73 -2.16
N THR A 130 14.35 12.53 -1.24
CA THR A 130 13.94 13.92 -1.56
C THR A 130 15.14 14.77 -1.97
N ARG A 131 16.28 14.63 -1.28
CA ARG A 131 17.51 15.31 -1.69
C ARG A 131 17.96 14.90 -3.08
N MET A 132 17.99 13.58 -3.36
CA MET A 132 18.34 13.10 -4.70
C MET A 132 17.41 13.66 -5.79
N ALA A 133 16.10 13.73 -5.53
CA ALA A 133 15.15 14.34 -6.46
C ALA A 133 15.44 15.83 -6.70
N ILE A 134 15.64 16.60 -5.63
CA ILE A 134 15.93 18.04 -5.73
C ILE A 134 17.22 18.31 -6.51
N GLU A 135 18.26 17.50 -6.30
CA GLU A 135 19.58 17.69 -6.93
C GLU A 135 19.64 17.26 -8.40
N ASN A 136 18.75 16.36 -8.85
CA ASN A 136 18.87 15.71 -10.16
C ASN A 136 17.65 15.85 -11.07
N ALA A 137 16.50 16.34 -10.57
CA ALA A 137 15.33 16.57 -11.39
C ALA A 137 15.62 17.71 -12.39
N THR A 138 15.54 17.40 -13.69
CA THR A 138 15.73 18.38 -14.77
C THR A 138 14.44 19.12 -15.11
N ASP A 139 13.28 18.56 -14.76
CA ASP A 139 11.94 19.06 -15.07
C ASP A 139 10.98 18.90 -13.88
N THR A 140 9.71 19.30 -14.07
CA THR A 140 8.66 19.11 -13.05
C THR A 140 8.43 17.62 -12.82
N VAL A 141 8.71 17.16 -11.60
CA VAL A 141 8.52 15.77 -11.22
C VAL A 141 7.04 15.47 -11.01
N ARG A 142 6.51 14.50 -11.76
CA ARG A 142 5.09 14.17 -11.81
C ARG A 142 4.82 12.81 -11.15
N ALA A 143 4.26 12.82 -9.94
CA ALA A 143 3.97 11.60 -9.18
C ALA A 143 2.89 10.72 -9.82
N ASP A 144 1.97 11.33 -10.57
CA ASP A 144 0.90 10.68 -11.32
C ASP A 144 1.41 9.74 -12.42
N VAL A 145 2.57 10.05 -13.02
CA VAL A 145 3.22 9.20 -14.04
C VAL A 145 3.57 7.82 -13.48
N TYR A 146 3.81 7.73 -12.17
CA TYR A 146 4.25 6.52 -11.49
C TYR A 146 3.11 5.77 -10.78
N GLY A 147 1.85 6.16 -11.04
CA GLY A 147 0.68 5.57 -10.38
C GLY A 147 0.66 5.80 -8.86
N LEU A 148 1.46 6.75 -8.36
CA LEU A 148 1.52 7.06 -6.94
C LEU A 148 0.34 7.96 -6.57
N PRO A 149 -0.35 7.69 -5.45
CA PRO A 149 -1.36 8.60 -4.94
C PRO A 149 -0.75 9.98 -4.73
N VAL A 150 -1.27 10.99 -5.44
CA VAL A 150 -0.98 12.39 -5.13
C VAL A 150 -1.69 12.67 -3.83
N SER A 151 -0.97 12.55 -2.71
CA SER A 151 -1.53 12.84 -1.40
C SER A 151 -2.06 14.28 -1.37
N CYS A 152 -3.38 14.46 -1.44
CA CYS A 152 -4.05 15.73 -1.15
C CYS A 152 -3.90 16.15 0.33
N ARG A 153 -3.11 15.42 1.14
CA ARG A 153 -2.88 15.67 2.57
C ARG A 153 -1.55 16.37 2.87
N ILE A 154 -0.86 16.92 1.87
CA ILE A 154 0.40 17.67 2.07
C ILE A 154 0.14 19.11 2.58
N ILE A 155 -1.11 19.53 2.76
CA ILE A 155 -1.45 20.81 3.40
C ILE A 155 -2.11 20.52 4.75
N GLY A 156 -1.31 20.57 5.81
CA GLY A 156 -1.72 20.53 7.20
C GLY A 156 -0.70 21.27 8.05
#